data_AF-A0A9J6H6I7-F1
#
_entry.id   AF-A0A9J6H6I7-F1
#
_cell.length_a   1.000
_cell.length_b   1.000
_cell.length_c   1.000
_cell.angle_alpha   90.00
_cell.angle_beta   90.00
_cell.angle_gamma   90.00
#
_symmetry.space_group_name_H-M   'P 1'
#
loop_
_entity.id
_entity.type
_entity.pdbx_description
1 polymer ?
#
loop_
_entity_poly.entity_id
_entity_poly.type
_entity_poly.pdbx_seq_one_letter_code
_entity_poly.pdbx_strand_id
1 'polypeptide(L)'
;MRCTGDESLHCPADDPFLVKYLRSRKYCVEETFQMIRNYFSVRQRLPEFFADLSPHTVPYRRIIVDNGLILVCKGRDPQGRTVFVIKFGAWNTGICSVTDLFRAGLVMAEWNLENQESQIRGVVGVIDLKGFHLSHLACFTPFLIKKVSHIVQVR
;
A
#
# COMPACT_ATOMS: atom_id res chain seq x y z
N MET A 1 -4.72 20.14 13.89
CA MET A 1 -3.53 20.64 13.15
C MET A 1 -4.00 20.92 11.73
N ARG A 2 -3.96 22.15 11.18
CA ARG A 2 -4.49 22.41 9.82
C ARG A 2 -3.31 22.37 8.82
N CYS A 3 -3.48 21.68 7.69
CA CYS A 3 -2.51 21.69 6.58
C CYS A 3 -2.56 23.05 5.85
N THR A 4 -2.12 24.13 6.50
CA THR A 4 -2.24 25.51 5.99
C THR A 4 -1.06 25.97 5.13
N GLY A 5 -0.20 25.06 4.67
CA GLY A 5 1.04 25.39 3.95
C GLY A 5 1.00 25.20 2.43
N ASP A 6 -0.06 24.60 1.88
CA ASP A 6 -0.19 24.33 0.44
C ASP A 6 -1.68 24.33 0.04
N GLU A 7 -2.14 25.40 -0.62
CA GLU A 7 -3.55 25.55 -1.06
C GLU A 7 -3.98 24.49 -2.08
N SER A 8 -3.03 23.82 -2.74
CA SER A 8 -3.31 22.74 -3.69
C SER A 8 -3.46 21.35 -3.03
N LEU A 9 -3.09 21.23 -1.75
CA LEU A 9 -3.17 19.98 -1.02
C LEU A 9 -4.55 19.81 -0.35
N HIS A 10 -5.48 19.21 -1.08
CA HIS A 10 -6.76 18.78 -0.52
C HIS A 10 -6.60 17.43 0.19
N CYS A 11 -6.42 17.48 1.52
CA CYS A 11 -6.38 16.29 2.37
C CYS A 11 -7.27 16.46 3.61
N PRO A 12 -7.76 15.35 4.20
CA PRO A 12 -8.47 15.42 5.47
C PRO A 12 -7.58 16.05 6.55
N ALA A 13 -8.17 16.87 7.41
CA ALA A 13 -7.47 17.55 8.50
C ALA A 13 -7.98 17.11 9.89
N ASP A 14 -8.71 16.00 9.95
CA ASP A 14 -9.15 15.40 11.20
C ASP A 14 -7.98 14.73 11.94
N ASP A 15 -8.09 14.67 13.27
CA ASP A 15 -7.03 14.16 14.12
C ASP A 15 -6.66 12.69 13.82
N PRO A 16 -7.61 11.76 13.61
CA PRO A 16 -7.28 10.38 13.23
C PRO A 16 -6.42 10.30 11.97
N PHE A 17 -6.78 11.07 10.93
CA PHE A 17 -6.00 11.13 9.70
C PHE A 17 -4.58 11.66 9.93
N LEU A 18 -4.42 12.77 10.65
CA LEU A 18 -3.10 13.39 10.83
C LEU A 18 -2.20 12.59 11.78
N VAL A 19 -2.77 12.00 12.83
CA VAL A 19 -2.04 11.23 13.83
C VAL A 19 -1.36 10.01 13.22
N LYS A 20 -1.96 9.32 12.23
CA LYS A 20 -1.31 8.17 11.59
C LYS A 20 -0.03 8.55 10.85
N TYR A 21 0.03 9.70 10.20
CA TYR A 21 1.25 10.18 9.53
C TYR A 21 2.25 10.75 10.54
N LEU A 22 1.79 11.44 11.59
CA LEU A 22 2.69 11.92 12.65
C LEU A 22 3.42 10.75 13.34
N ARG A 23 2.71 9.66 13.66
CA ARG A 23 3.31 8.46 14.26
C ARG A 23 4.40 7.87 13.39
N SER A 24 4.20 7.79 12.07
CA SER A 24 5.19 7.22 11.13
C SER A 24 6.45 8.08 10.95
N ARG A 25 6.40 9.34 11.42
CA ARG A 25 7.52 10.30 11.40
C ARG A 25 7.93 10.77 12.78
N LYS A 26 7.62 10.00 13.83
CA LYS A 26 8.00 10.32 15.23
C LYS A 26 7.60 11.74 15.65
N TYR A 27 6.47 12.22 15.14
CA TYR A 27 5.92 13.56 15.34
C TYR A 27 6.78 14.72 14.80
N CYS A 28 7.73 14.45 13.89
CA CYS A 28 8.40 15.49 13.13
C CYS A 28 7.41 16.11 12.13
N VAL A 29 6.96 17.33 12.42
CA VAL A 29 5.89 18.01 11.66
C VAL A 29 6.28 18.23 10.20
N GLU A 30 7.51 18.68 9.95
CA GLU A 30 7.99 18.97 8.60
C GLU A 30 8.06 17.69 7.74
N GLU A 31 8.64 16.62 8.27
CA GLU A 31 8.70 15.33 7.58
C GLU A 31 7.31 14.74 7.33
N THR A 32 6.40 14.92 8.29
CA THR A 32 5.00 14.50 8.18
C THR A 32 4.29 15.25 7.04
N PHE A 33 4.45 16.57 7.00
CA PHE A 33 3.87 17.40 5.95
C PHE A 33 4.39 17.01 4.57
N GLN A 34 5.70 16.81 4.44
CA GLN A 34 6.31 16.36 3.18
C GLN A 34 5.84 14.97 2.77
N MET A 35 5.67 14.05 3.72
CA MET A 35 5.10 12.71 3.46
C MET A 35 3.67 12.80 2.93
N ILE A 36 2.80 13.60 3.58
CA ILE A 36 1.41 13.78 3.16
C ILE A 36 1.36 14.37 1.74
N ARG A 37 2.15 15.42 1.46
CA ARG A 37 2.25 16.02 0.12
C ARG A 37 2.65 14.99 -0.94
N ASN A 38 3.68 14.20 -0.65
CA ASN A 38 4.16 13.17 -1.57
C ASN A 38 3.08 12.11 -1.82
N TYR A 39 2.42 11.64 -0.76
CA TYR A 39 1.34 10.65 -0.85
C TYR A 39 0.22 11.13 -1.78
N PHE A 40 -0.33 12.34 -1.57
CA PHE A 40 -1.39 12.86 -2.45
C PHE A 40 -0.90 13.16 -3.87
N SER A 41 0.35 13.63 -4.04
CA SER A 41 0.94 13.84 -5.37
C SER A 41 1.02 12.53 -6.16
N VAL A 42 1.45 11.45 -5.52
CA VAL A 42 1.51 10.11 -6.14
C VAL A 42 0.12 9.61 -6.51
N ARG A 43 -0.87 9.79 -5.63
CA ARG A 43 -2.28 9.42 -5.92
C ARG A 43 -2.83 10.13 -7.15
N GLN A 44 -2.55 11.42 -7.30
CA GLN A 44 -2.99 12.19 -8.46
C GLN A 44 -2.27 11.78 -9.75
N ARG A 45 -0.96 11.48 -9.67
CA ARG A 45 -0.14 11.10 -10.84
C ARG A 45 -0.39 9.69 -11.35
N LEU A 46 -0.88 8.80 -10.48
CA LEU A 46 -1.03 7.37 -10.77
C LEU A 46 -2.48 6.89 -10.54
N PRO A 47 -3.48 7.48 -11.22
CA PRO A 47 -4.88 7.11 -11.05
C PRO A 47 -5.15 5.63 -11.35
N GLU A 48 -4.38 4.99 -12.21
CA GLU A 48 -4.51 3.55 -12.49
C GLU A 48 -4.36 2.68 -11.23
N PHE A 49 -3.58 3.12 -10.24
CA PHE A 49 -3.44 2.41 -8.96
C PHE A 49 -4.34 2.96 -7.86
N PHE A 50 -4.65 4.25 -7.86
CA PHE A 50 -5.31 4.91 -6.72
C PHE A 50 -6.74 5.38 -6.98
N ALA A 51 -7.21 5.39 -8.24
CA ALA A 51 -8.59 5.73 -8.55
C ALA A 51 -9.50 4.61 -8.05
N ASP A 52 -10.49 5.01 -7.24
CA ASP A 52 -11.51 4.15 -6.64
C ASP A 52 -10.95 2.83 -6.09
N LEU A 53 -10.55 2.82 -4.81
CA LEU A 53 -10.05 1.62 -4.12
C LEU A 53 -11.18 0.84 -3.41
N SER A 54 -12.39 0.88 -3.95
CA SER A 54 -13.54 0.21 -3.35
C SER A 54 -13.61 -1.29 -3.68
N PRO A 55 -14.41 -2.06 -2.92
CA PRO A 55 -14.76 -3.44 -3.23
C PRO A 55 -15.34 -3.67 -4.63
N HIS A 56 -15.84 -2.63 -5.32
CA HIS A 56 -16.46 -2.73 -6.64
C HIS A 56 -15.45 -2.73 -7.79
N THR A 57 -14.31 -2.07 -7.60
CA THR A 57 -13.28 -1.88 -8.64
C THR A 57 -12.03 -2.72 -8.41
N VAL A 58 -11.76 -3.10 -7.17
CA VAL A 58 -10.64 -3.98 -6.82
C VAL A 58 -11.20 -5.38 -6.58
N PRO A 59 -10.71 -6.43 -7.29
CA PRO A 59 -11.22 -7.79 -7.14
C PRO A 59 -10.68 -8.48 -5.85
N TYR A 60 -10.86 -7.82 -4.70
CA TYR A 60 -10.32 -8.23 -3.39
C TYR A 60 -10.74 -9.65 -3.02
N ARG A 61 -12.02 -10.02 -3.25
CA ARG A 61 -12.51 -11.37 -2.95
C ARG A 61 -11.74 -12.41 -3.75
N ARG A 62 -11.59 -12.17 -5.05
CA ARG A 62 -10.87 -13.08 -5.94
C ARG A 62 -9.40 -13.21 -5.53
N ILE A 63 -8.74 -12.10 -5.22
CA ILE A 63 -7.32 -12.06 -4.88
C ILE A 63 -7.05 -12.67 -3.49
N ILE A 64 -7.84 -12.29 -2.48
CA ILE A 64 -7.57 -12.57 -1.06
C ILE A 64 -8.32 -13.83 -0.61
N VAL A 65 -9.64 -13.88 -0.85
CA VAL A 65 -10.50 -14.96 -0.30
C VAL A 65 -10.38 -16.22 -1.14
N ASP A 66 -10.54 -16.09 -2.46
CA ASP A 66 -10.66 -17.27 -3.32
C ASP A 66 -9.28 -17.85 -3.69
N ASN A 67 -8.25 -17.00 -3.83
CA ASN A 67 -6.90 -17.42 -4.25
C ASN A 67 -5.80 -17.21 -3.20
N GLY A 68 -6.07 -16.51 -2.09
CA GLY A 68 -5.10 -16.34 -1.01
C GLY A 68 -3.77 -15.71 -1.43
N LEU A 69 -3.78 -14.83 -2.45
CA LEU A 69 -2.57 -14.21 -2.99
C LEU A 69 -1.96 -13.17 -2.05
N ILE A 70 -2.79 -12.52 -1.23
CA ILE A 70 -2.36 -11.61 -0.17
C ILE A 70 -2.98 -12.08 1.14
N LEU A 71 -2.16 -12.25 2.17
CA LEU A 71 -2.57 -12.72 3.48
C LEU A 71 -2.05 -11.80 4.57
N VAL A 72 -2.80 -11.70 5.66
CA VAL A 72 -2.36 -11.05 6.90
C VAL A 72 -2.26 -12.12 7.98
N CYS A 73 -1.08 -12.25 8.60
CA CYS A 73 -0.93 -13.18 9.70
C CYS A 73 -1.73 -12.71 10.92
N LYS A 74 -2.41 -13.63 11.60
CA LYS A 74 -3.10 -13.34 12.86
C LYS A 74 -2.12 -12.91 13.96
N GLY A 75 -0.93 -13.49 13.96
CA GLY A 75 0.16 -13.15 14.86
C GLY A 75 1.02 -12.02 14.31
N ARG A 76 1.70 -11.32 15.22
CA ARG A 76 2.75 -10.36 14.92
C ARG A 76 4.12 -11.04 14.96
N ASP A 77 5.11 -10.41 14.35
CA ASP A 77 6.49 -10.86 14.50
C ASP A 77 7.06 -10.53 15.91
N PRO A 78 8.29 -10.97 16.25
CA PRO A 78 8.88 -10.68 17.56
C PRO A 78 9.05 -9.19 17.90
N GLN A 79 9.04 -8.30 16.91
CA GLN A 79 9.07 -6.84 17.10
C GLN A 79 7.66 -6.24 17.23
N GLY A 80 6.62 -7.07 17.11
CA GLY A 80 5.21 -6.68 17.14
C GLY A 80 4.72 -6.05 15.83
N ARG A 81 5.44 -6.24 14.71
CA ARG A 81 5.01 -5.76 13.39
C ARG A 81 3.90 -6.64 12.83
N THR A 82 3.01 -6.01 12.07
CA THR A 82 2.01 -6.76 11.29
C THR A 82 2.70 -7.45 10.13
N VAL A 83 2.41 -8.74 9.90
CA VAL A 83 3.04 -9.53 8.84
C VAL A 83 2.07 -9.70 7.68
N PHE A 84 2.45 -9.21 6.51
CA PHE A 84 1.78 -9.48 5.24
C PHE A 84 2.55 -10.56 4.47
N VAL A 85 1.84 -11.48 3.84
CA VAL A 85 2.42 -12.47 2.93
C VAL A 85 1.81 -12.29 1.55
N ILE A 86 2.65 -12.11 0.53
CA ILE A 86 2.24 -11.99 -0.87
C ILE A 86 2.78 -13.21 -1.62
N LYS A 87 1.89 -14.05 -2.14
CA LYS A 87 2.22 -15.28 -2.87
C LYS A 87 2.32 -15.02 -4.36
N PHE A 88 3.41 -14.39 -4.79
CA PHE A 88 3.63 -14.04 -6.20
C PHE A 88 3.76 -15.27 -7.11
N GLY A 89 4.28 -16.39 -6.63
CA GLY A 89 4.38 -17.60 -7.45
C GLY A 89 3.04 -18.33 -7.69
N ALA A 90 2.02 -18.03 -6.89
CA ALA A 90 0.66 -18.54 -7.10
C ALA A 90 -0.21 -17.63 -7.99
N TRP A 91 0.25 -16.40 -8.25
CA TRP A 91 -0.46 -15.44 -9.08
C TRP A 91 -0.32 -15.79 -10.57
N ASN A 92 -1.38 -15.54 -11.34
CA ASN A 92 -1.34 -15.51 -12.80
C ASN A 92 -2.38 -14.50 -13.32
N THR A 93 -2.22 -14.09 -14.58
CA THR A 93 -3.10 -13.11 -15.24
C THR A 93 -4.55 -13.59 -15.41
N GLY A 94 -4.78 -14.90 -15.33
CA GLY A 94 -6.12 -15.47 -15.29
C GLY A 94 -6.88 -15.13 -14.01
N ILE A 95 -6.19 -14.94 -12.88
CA ILE A 95 -6.77 -14.54 -11.58
C ILE A 95 -7.04 -13.03 -11.55
N CYS A 96 -6.03 -12.21 -11.81
CA CYS A 96 -6.14 -10.76 -11.87
C CYS A 96 -4.98 -10.15 -12.64
N SER A 97 -5.12 -8.91 -13.10
CA SER A 97 -3.99 -8.19 -13.69
C SER A 97 -2.92 -7.88 -12.63
N VAL A 98 -1.69 -7.60 -13.08
CA VAL A 98 -0.63 -7.14 -12.17
C VAL A 98 -1.01 -5.81 -11.51
N THR A 99 -1.73 -4.95 -12.22
CA THR A 99 -2.27 -3.69 -11.71
C THR A 99 -3.28 -3.94 -10.59
N ASP A 100 -4.21 -4.88 -10.76
CA ASP A 100 -5.17 -5.25 -9.71
C ASP A 100 -4.48 -5.83 -8.47
N LEU A 101 -3.41 -6.61 -8.66
CA LEU A 101 -2.62 -7.14 -7.56
C LEU A 101 -1.96 -6.00 -6.75
N PHE A 102 -1.41 -4.99 -7.43
CA PHE A 102 -0.90 -3.78 -6.76
C PHE A 102 -1.99 -2.97 -6.07
N ARG A 103 -3.15 -2.78 -6.73
CA ARG A 103 -4.32 -2.10 -6.14
C ARG A 103 -4.82 -2.80 -4.89
N ALA A 104 -4.88 -4.12 -4.89
CA ALA A 104 -5.22 -4.91 -3.69
C ALA A 104 -4.18 -4.73 -2.59
N GLY A 105 -2.89 -4.68 -2.93
CA GLY A 105 -1.82 -4.34 -1.98
C GLY A 105 -2.00 -2.94 -1.36
N LEU A 106 -2.41 -1.95 -2.14
CA LEU A 106 -2.73 -0.61 -1.65
C LEU A 106 -3.93 -0.61 -0.70
N VAL A 107 -5.02 -1.31 -1.04
CA VAL A 107 -6.17 -1.48 -0.12
C VAL A 107 -5.72 -2.07 1.22
N MET A 108 -4.86 -3.09 1.19
CA MET A 108 -4.34 -3.70 2.41
C MET A 108 -3.45 -2.75 3.22
N ALA A 109 -2.66 -1.91 2.55
CA ALA A 109 -1.87 -0.88 3.20
C ALA A 109 -2.76 0.19 3.86
N GLU A 110 -3.78 0.71 3.15
CA GLU A 110 -4.74 1.68 3.68
C GLU A 110 -5.51 1.11 4.89
N TRP A 111 -5.98 -0.14 4.78
CA TRP A 111 -6.64 -0.83 5.90
C TRP A 111 -5.70 -0.97 7.11
N ASN A 112 -4.42 -1.27 6.87
CA ASN A 112 -3.44 -1.39 7.95
C ASN A 112 -3.15 -0.05 8.63
N LEU A 113 -3.17 1.05 7.88
CA LEU A 113 -2.98 2.40 8.40
C LEU A 113 -4.05 2.82 9.40
N GLU A 114 -5.19 2.13 9.49
CA GLU A 114 -6.22 2.38 10.51
C GLU A 114 -5.90 1.70 11.86
N ASN A 115 -4.95 0.74 11.89
CA ASN A 115 -4.55 0.05 13.11
C ASN A 115 -3.43 0.80 13.83
N GLN A 116 -3.75 1.42 14.99
CA GLN A 116 -2.80 2.24 15.75
C GLN A 116 -1.52 1.51 16.15
N GLU A 117 -1.61 0.24 16.51
CA GLU A 117 -0.43 -0.55 16.86
C GLU A 117 0.47 -0.77 15.65
N SER A 118 -0.10 -0.99 14.45
CA SER A 118 0.66 -1.07 13.20
C SER A 118 1.30 0.26 12.82
N GLN A 119 0.63 1.39 13.07
CA GLN A 119 1.21 2.72 12.84
C GLN A 119 2.48 2.97 13.66
N ILE A 120 2.53 2.41 14.88
CA ILE A 120 3.65 2.59 15.81
C ILE A 120 4.74 1.54 15.58
N ARG A 121 4.36 0.27 15.48
CA ARG A 121 5.31 -0.86 15.39
C ARG A 121 5.79 -1.10 13.96
N GLY A 122 4.99 -0.72 12.97
CA GLY A 122 5.25 -0.93 11.56
C GLY A 122 4.74 -2.27 11.03
N VAL A 123 5.18 -2.56 9.81
CA VAL A 123 4.73 -3.68 8.99
C VAL A 123 5.94 -4.40 8.39
N VAL A 124 5.83 -5.70 8.21
CA VAL A 124 6.79 -6.50 7.43
C VAL A 124 6.05 -7.25 6.31
N GLY A 125 6.59 -7.17 5.09
CA GLY A 125 6.10 -7.91 3.94
C GLY A 125 6.99 -9.12 3.65
N VAL A 126 6.37 -10.28 3.50
CA VAL A 126 7.01 -11.53 3.06
C VAL A 126 6.54 -11.82 1.65
N ILE A 127 7.47 -11.93 0.71
CA ILE A 127 7.18 -12.25 -0.68
C ILE A 127 7.53 -13.71 -0.91
N ASP A 128 6.50 -14.55 -1.10
CA ASP A 128 6.66 -15.95 -1.45
C ASP A 128 6.77 -16.10 -2.98
N LEU A 129 7.98 -16.43 -3.42
CA LEU A 129 8.35 -16.64 -4.83
C LEU A 129 8.30 -18.12 -5.24
N LYS A 130 7.78 -19.03 -4.39
CA LYS A 130 7.63 -20.43 -4.77
C LYS A 130 6.66 -20.55 -5.94
N GLY A 131 7.13 -21.08 -7.08
CA GLY A 131 6.36 -21.15 -8.33
C GLY A 131 6.47 -19.89 -9.20
N PHE A 132 7.40 -18.99 -8.89
CA PHE A 132 7.63 -17.80 -9.70
C PHE A 132 8.39 -18.14 -10.99
N HIS A 133 7.87 -17.72 -12.14
CA HIS A 133 8.42 -18.02 -13.47
C HIS A 133 8.68 -16.75 -14.29
N LEU A 134 9.46 -16.87 -15.37
CA LEU A 134 9.76 -15.75 -16.29
C LEU A 134 8.50 -15.10 -16.89
N SER A 135 7.41 -15.87 -17.05
CA SER A 135 6.11 -15.34 -17.49
C SER A 135 5.54 -14.30 -16.50
N HIS A 136 5.79 -14.44 -15.20
CA HIS A 136 5.42 -13.43 -14.22
C HIS A 136 6.27 -12.17 -14.41
N LEU A 137 7.59 -12.31 -14.62
CA LEU A 137 8.48 -11.17 -14.88
C LEU A 137 8.10 -10.38 -16.11
N ALA A 138 7.62 -11.05 -17.16
CA ALA A 138 7.14 -10.39 -18.38
C ALA A 138 5.98 -9.41 -18.13
N CYS A 139 5.24 -9.57 -17.03
CA CYS A 139 4.18 -8.64 -16.63
C CYS A 139 4.72 -7.35 -15.97
N PHE A 140 5.97 -7.36 -15.49
CA PHE A 140 6.63 -6.21 -14.86
C PHE A 140 7.40 -5.40 -15.91
N THR A 141 6.67 -4.65 -16.72
CA THR A 141 7.30 -3.77 -17.71
C THR A 141 8.13 -2.68 -17.01
N PRO A 142 9.21 -2.17 -17.64
CA PRO A 142 10.00 -1.07 -17.07
C PRO A 142 9.16 0.16 -16.71
N PHE A 143 8.10 0.43 -17.47
CA PHE A 143 7.15 1.49 -17.20
C PHE A 143 6.34 1.25 -15.92
N LEU A 144 5.85 0.03 -15.71
CA LEU A 144 5.16 -0.36 -14.48
C LEU A 144 6.08 -0.26 -13.27
N ILE A 145 7.31 -0.79 -13.36
CA ILE A 145 8.30 -0.73 -12.27
C ILE A 145 8.61 0.72 -11.89
N LYS A 146 8.80 1.60 -12.90
CA LYS A 146 9.01 3.03 -12.66
C LYS A 146 7.86 3.65 -11.87
N LYS A 147 6.60 3.37 -12.26
CA LYS A 147 5.42 3.86 -11.54
C LYS A 147 5.35 3.36 -10.10
N VAL A 148 5.52 2.06 -9.89
CA VAL A 148 5.49 1.44 -8.55
C VAL A 148 6.61 1.97 -7.65
N SER A 149 7.78 2.29 -8.21
CA SER A 149 8.90 2.87 -7.43
C SER A 149 8.54 4.21 -6.77
N HIS A 150 7.67 5.01 -7.39
CA HIS A 150 7.16 6.26 -6.80
C HIS A 150 6.18 6.02 -5.64
N ILE A 151 5.54 4.85 -5.57
CA ILE A 151 4.64 4.46 -4.48
C ILE A 151 5.43 3.99 -3.26
N VAL A 152 6.48 3.20 -3.49
CA VAL A 152 7.27 2.54 -2.43
C VAL A 152 8.37 3.46 -1.88
N GLN A 153 8.63 4.62 -2.50
CA GLN A 153 9.75 5.48 -2.14
C GLN A 153 9.64 6.02 -0.70
N VAL A 154 10.45 5.43 0.18
CA VAL A 154 10.75 5.94 1.50
C VAL A 154 11.94 6.90 1.35
N ARG A 155 11.70 8.20 1.58
CA ARG A 155 12.76 9.11 2.04
C ARG A 155 12.79 9.07 3.56
#